data_AF-A0A2A2NBY7-F1
#
_entry.id   AF-A0A2A2NBY7-F1
#
_cell.length_a   1.000
_cell.length_b   1.000
_cell.length_c   1.000
_cell.angle_alpha   90.00
_cell.angle_beta   90.00
_cell.angle_gamma   90.00
#
_symmetry.space_group_name_H-M   'P 1'
#
loop_
_entity.id
_entity.type
_entity.pdbx_description
1 polymer ?
#
loop_
_entity_poly.entity_id
_entity_poly.type
_entity_poly.pdbx_seq_one_letter_code
_entity_poly.pdbx_strand_id
1 'polypeptide(L)'
;MTNTIARLSFAAVLLLTVSLSLWKSSDIDHSVYQELESYVGGSSTLHFTFSLLIGFLAVFNFPKWVSATKADMFGIRLLILLLCIVSLEELSQLFIATRSFGFEDLSTNWIGIILGYFCAKFIKLFANH
;
A
#
# COMPACT_ATOMS: atom_id res chain seq x y z
N MET A 1 18.84 2.06 -15.15
CA MET A 1 18.99 2.19 -13.68
C MET A 1 17.67 2.51 -12.96
N THR A 2 16.75 3.29 -13.55
CA THR A 2 15.44 3.65 -12.98
C THR A 2 14.57 2.46 -12.54
N ASN A 3 14.53 1.37 -13.32
CA ASN A 3 13.76 0.17 -12.95
C ASN A 3 14.29 -0.57 -11.71
N THR A 4 15.60 -0.55 -11.45
CA THR A 4 16.19 -1.26 -10.30
C THR A 4 15.88 -0.53 -8.99
N ILE A 5 15.96 0.80 -9.01
CA ILE A 5 15.63 1.65 -7.85
C ILE A 5 14.14 1.49 -7.51
N ALA A 6 13.24 1.59 -8.49
CA ALA A 6 11.81 1.41 -8.26
C ALA A 6 11.47 0.03 -7.66
N ARG A 7 12.16 -1.03 -8.09
CA ARG A 7 12.00 -2.39 -7.55
C ARG A 7 12.48 -2.50 -6.11
N LEU A 8 13.66 -1.96 -5.82
CA LEU A 8 14.22 -1.95 -4.48
C LEU A 8 13.32 -1.13 -3.52
N SER A 9 12.89 0.05 -3.95
CA SER A 9 11.96 0.87 -3.16
C SER A 9 10.63 0.16 -2.90
N PHE A 10 10.07 -0.52 -3.91
CA PHE A 10 8.81 -1.25 -3.74
C PHE A 10 8.96 -2.43 -2.78
N ALA A 11 10.01 -3.24 -2.93
CA ALA A 11 10.30 -4.33 -2.02
C ALA A 11 10.54 -3.83 -0.59
N ALA A 12 11.28 -2.72 -0.42
CA ALA A 12 11.53 -2.12 0.88
C ALA A 12 10.23 -1.63 1.55
N VAL A 13 9.35 -0.95 0.80
CA VAL A 13 8.04 -0.51 1.29
C VAL A 13 7.20 -1.71 1.72
N LEU A 14 7.11 -2.76 0.90
CA LEU A 14 6.34 -3.97 1.24
C LEU A 14 6.88 -4.66 2.50
N LEU A 15 8.20 -4.85 2.60
CA LEU A 15 8.82 -5.47 3.76
C LEU A 15 8.58 -4.66 5.03
N LEU A 16 8.65 -3.34 4.93
CA LEU A 16 8.43 -2.46 6.07
C LEU A 16 6.95 -2.45 6.50
N THR A 17 6.01 -2.42 5.55
CA THR A 17 4.57 -2.56 5.83
C THR A 17 4.27 -3.88 6.56
N VAL A 18 4.75 -5.01 6.03
CA VAL A 18 4.54 -6.32 6.66
C VAL A 18 5.17 -6.37 8.05
N SER A 19 6.37 -5.82 8.21
CA SER A 19 7.08 -5.80 9.50
C SER A 19 6.33 -4.98 10.55
N LEU A 20 5.79 -3.81 10.18
CA LEU A 20 4.98 -2.97 11.08
C LEU A 20 3.65 -3.64 11.43
N SER A 21 2.97 -4.27 10.47
CA SER A 21 1.76 -5.05 10.73
C SER A 21 2.04 -6.20 11.69
N LEU A 22 3.11 -6.96 11.48
CA LEU A 22 3.52 -8.05 12.35
C LEU A 22 3.89 -7.57 13.75
N TRP A 23 4.63 -6.47 13.87
CA TRP A 23 4.98 -5.89 15.16
C TRP A 23 3.72 -5.53 15.95
N LYS A 24 2.81 -4.75 15.35
CA LYS A 24 1.55 -4.37 16.00
C LYS A 24 0.64 -5.58 16.29
N SER A 25 0.76 -6.68 15.56
CA SER A 25 0.01 -7.93 15.82
C SER A 25 0.66 -8.82 16.89
N SER A 26 1.99 -8.75 17.04
CA SER A 26 2.75 -9.55 18.01
C SER A 26 2.59 -9.07 19.46
N ASP A 27 2.10 -7.85 19.66
CA ASP A 27 1.95 -7.19 20.96
C ASP A 27 3.27 -6.99 21.74
N ILE A 28 4.41 -7.19 21.08
CA ILE A 28 5.74 -6.94 21.63
C ILE A 28 5.94 -5.42 21.70
N ASP A 29 6.32 -4.91 22.88
CA ASP A 29 6.60 -3.48 23.10
C ASP A 29 5.48 -2.55 22.60
N HIS A 30 4.24 -2.90 22.93
CA HIS A 30 3.03 -2.20 22.46
C HIS A 30 3.08 -0.68 22.68
N SER A 31 3.62 -0.21 23.81
CA SER A 31 3.75 1.22 24.11
C SER A 31 4.68 1.94 23.14
N VAL A 32 5.79 1.29 22.75
CA VAL A 32 6.74 1.85 21.78
C VAL A 32 6.09 1.94 20.39
N TYR A 33 5.31 0.92 20.03
CA TYR A 33 4.54 0.96 18.79
C TYR A 33 3.51 2.09 18.79
N GLN A 34 2.76 2.28 19.89
CA GLN A 34 1.79 3.38 20.03
C GLN A 34 2.47 4.76 19.96
N GLU A 35 3.64 4.92 20.58
CA GLU A 35 4.41 6.15 20.49
C GLU A 35 4.83 6.45 19.05
N LEU A 36 5.36 5.45 18.33
CA LEU A 36 5.70 5.57 16.91
C LEU A 36 4.47 5.92 16.06
N GLU A 37 3.36 5.23 16.28
CA GLU A 37 2.11 5.48 15.58
C GLU A 37 1.64 6.92 15.83
N SER A 38 1.64 7.38 17.08
CA SER A 38 1.26 8.75 17.44
C SER A 38 2.20 9.79 16.83
N TYR A 39 3.50 9.52 16.80
CA TYR A 39 4.52 10.41 16.24
C TYR A 39 4.33 10.62 14.73
N VAL A 40 3.95 9.57 14.01
CA VAL A 40 3.71 9.64 12.56
C VAL A 40 2.34 10.27 12.24
N GLY A 41 1.48 10.47 13.24
CA GLY A 41 0.16 11.08 13.08
C GLY A 41 -1.00 10.08 13.11
N GLY A 42 -0.81 8.92 13.74
CA GLY A 42 -1.84 7.92 14.01
C GLY A 42 -1.89 6.74 13.04
N SER A 43 -2.69 5.73 13.39
CA SER A 43 -2.93 4.49 12.61
C SER A 43 -3.29 4.82 11.16
N SER A 44 -4.27 5.70 10.97
CA SER A 44 -4.82 6.02 9.64
C SER A 44 -3.77 6.70 8.75
N THR A 45 -2.90 7.53 9.31
CA THR A 45 -1.81 8.18 8.55
C THR A 45 -0.78 7.16 8.08
N LEU A 46 -0.43 6.16 8.91
CA LEU A 46 0.44 5.05 8.50
C LEU A 46 -0.20 4.22 7.39
N HIS A 47 -1.45 3.78 7.59
CA HIS A 47 -2.22 3.02 6.61
C HIS A 47 -2.30 3.75 5.26
N PHE A 48 -2.65 5.03 5.28
CA PHE A 48 -2.71 5.87 4.08
C PHE A 48 -1.35 5.97 3.38
N THR A 49 -0.29 6.30 4.13
CA THR A 49 1.04 6.55 3.57
C THR A 49 1.62 5.31 2.90
N PHE A 50 1.56 4.15 3.57
CA PHE A 50 2.05 2.91 2.99
C PHE A 50 1.21 2.47 1.79
N SER A 51 -0.11 2.55 1.91
CA SER A 51 -1.02 2.23 0.80
C SER A 51 -0.78 3.11 -0.42
N LEU A 52 -0.54 4.41 -0.22
CA LEU A 52 -0.20 5.35 -1.26
C LEU A 52 1.13 5.01 -1.93
N LEU A 53 2.18 4.72 -1.15
CA LEU A 53 3.48 4.34 -1.69
C LEU A 53 3.41 3.02 -2.48
N ILE A 54 2.66 2.03 -1.98
CA ILE A 54 2.44 0.75 -2.66
C ILE A 54 1.75 0.97 -4.01
N GLY A 55 0.61 1.69 -4.02
CA GLY A 55 -0.12 2.00 -5.25
C GLY A 55 0.72 2.77 -6.26
N PHE A 56 1.49 3.75 -5.79
CA PHE A 56 2.38 4.58 -6.61
C PHE A 56 3.51 3.77 -7.24
N LEU A 57 4.27 3.04 -6.42
CA LEU A 57 5.43 2.28 -6.88
C LEU A 57 5.04 1.07 -7.75
N ALA A 58 3.84 0.51 -7.56
CA ALA A 58 3.34 -0.59 -8.38
C ALA A 58 3.28 -0.21 -9.87
N VAL A 59 2.89 1.03 -10.20
CA VAL A 59 2.80 1.51 -11.59
C VAL A 59 4.15 1.53 -12.31
N PHE A 60 5.22 1.87 -11.59
CA PHE A 60 6.58 1.90 -12.12
C PHE A 60 7.22 0.51 -12.20
N ASN A 61 6.83 -0.40 -11.31
CA ASN A 61 7.34 -1.77 -11.28
C ASN A 61 6.72 -2.70 -12.32
N PHE A 62 5.46 -2.46 -12.67
CA PHE A 62 4.73 -3.26 -13.64
C PHE A 62 4.39 -2.45 -14.90
N PRO A 63 5.37 -1.86 -15.63
CA PRO A 63 5.08 -0.92 -16.70
C PRO A 63 4.36 -1.57 -17.89
N LYS A 64 4.59 -2.87 -18.15
CA LYS A 64 3.87 -3.66 -19.17
C LYS A 64 2.39 -3.90 -18.81
N TRP A 65 2.06 -3.86 -17.53
CA TRP A 65 0.71 -4.11 -17.01
C TRP A 65 -0.11 -2.82 -16.93
N VAL A 66 0.54 -1.66 -17.12
CA VAL A 66 -0.06 -0.32 -17.02
C VAL A 66 0.03 0.43 -18.36
N SER A 67 0.20 -0.30 -19.47
CA SER A 67 0.22 0.28 -20.82
C SER A 67 -1.16 0.80 -21.19
N ALA A 68 -1.24 2.08 -21.59
CA ALA A 68 -2.45 2.75 -22.07
C ALA A 68 -2.83 2.28 -23.48
N THR A 69 -3.14 1.00 -23.66
CA THR A 69 -3.87 0.52 -24.84
C THR A 69 -5.37 0.50 -24.54
N LYS A 70 -6.22 0.50 -25.58
CA LYS A 70 -7.69 0.65 -25.53
C LYS A 70 -8.45 -0.30 -24.58
N ALA A 71 -7.76 -1.25 -23.96
CA ALA A 71 -8.24 -2.02 -22.83
C ALA A 71 -7.22 -1.95 -21.68
N ASP A 72 -7.32 -0.93 -20.83
CA ASP A 72 -6.61 -0.80 -19.53
C ASP A 72 -7.00 -1.88 -18.51
N MET A 73 -7.59 -2.99 -19.00
CA MET A 73 -8.04 -4.15 -18.27
C MET A 73 -6.92 -4.74 -17.40
N PHE A 74 -5.66 -4.65 -17.83
CA PHE A 74 -4.52 -5.19 -17.09
C PHE A 74 -4.06 -4.29 -15.94
N GLY A 75 -4.17 -2.97 -16.08
CA GLY A 75 -3.85 -2.03 -15.00
C GLY A 75 -4.90 -2.09 -13.90
N ILE A 76 -6.17 -2.16 -14.28
CA ILE A 76 -7.29 -2.34 -13.36
C ILE A 76 -7.17 -3.68 -12.60
N ARG A 77 -6.71 -4.77 -13.24
CA ARG A 77 -6.44 -6.04 -12.54
C ARG A 77 -5.38 -5.90 -11.45
N LEU A 78 -4.29 -5.16 -11.70
CA LEU A 78 -3.26 -4.91 -10.70
C LEU A 78 -3.83 -4.09 -9.53
N LEU A 79 -4.61 -3.05 -9.82
CA LEU A 79 -5.28 -2.25 -8.79
C LEU A 79 -6.23 -3.10 -7.94
N ILE A 80 -7.09 -3.91 -8.58
CA ILE A 80 -8.00 -4.84 -7.88
C ILE A 80 -7.20 -5.81 -7.01
N LEU A 81 -6.11 -6.38 -7.53
CA LEU A 81 -5.28 -7.31 -6.77
C LEU A 81 -4.65 -6.65 -5.53
N LEU A 82 -4.16 -5.41 -5.64
CA LEU A 82 -3.65 -4.67 -4.48
C LEU A 82 -4.74 -4.38 -3.45
N LEU A 83 -5.94 -3.98 -3.90
CA LEU A 83 -7.09 -3.77 -3.02
C LEU A 83 -7.51 -5.07 -2.32
N CYS A 84 -7.52 -6.20 -3.04
CA CYS A 84 -7.80 -7.51 -2.45
C CYS A 84 -6.75 -7.88 -1.40
N ILE A 85 -5.46 -7.66 -1.65
CA ILE A 85 -4.39 -7.97 -0.69
C ILE A 85 -4.57 -7.18 0.61
N VAL A 86 -4.79 -5.86 0.52
CA VAL A 86 -4.98 -5.07 1.74
C VAL A 86 -6.30 -5.39 2.44
N SER A 87 -7.34 -5.73 1.69
CA SER A 87 -8.59 -6.22 2.28
C SER A 87 -8.39 -7.55 3.02
N LEU A 88 -7.59 -8.46 2.47
CA LEU A 88 -7.27 -9.73 3.13
C LEU A 88 -6.41 -9.53 4.38
N GLU A 89 -5.47 -8.57 4.35
CA GLU A 89 -4.66 -8.23 5.52
C GLU A 89 -5.53 -7.66 6.64
N GLU A 90 -6.44 -6.73 6.35
CA GLU A 90 -7.36 -6.17 7.33
C GLU A 90 -8.37 -7.23 7.83
N LEU A 91 -8.89 -8.09 6.94
CA LEU A 91 -9.74 -9.21 7.34
C LEU A 91 -9.00 -10.25 8.18
N SER A 92 -7.68 -10.44 7.97
CA SER A 92 -6.89 -11.37 8.77
C SER A 92 -6.84 -10.97 10.25
N GLN A 93 -7.03 -9.68 10.54
CA GLN A 93 -7.09 -9.15 11.89
C GLN A 93 -8.28 -9.70 12.69
N LEU A 94 -9.35 -10.16 12.03
CA LEU A 94 -10.47 -10.86 12.69
C LEU A 94 -10.04 -12.17 13.39
N PHE A 95 -8.91 -12.74 12.99
CA PHE A 95 -8.37 -13.98 13.55
C PHE A 95 -7.27 -13.74 14.59
N ILE A 96 -6.93 -12.48 14.88
CA ILE A 96 -5.86 -12.10 15.81
C ILE A 96 -6.49 -11.47 17.04
N ALA A 97 -6.33 -12.09 18.22
CA ALA A 97 -7.00 -11.67 19.45
C ALA A 97 -6.64 -10.24 19.93
N THR A 98 -5.47 -9.73 19.53
CA THR A 98 -4.97 -8.39 19.87
C THR A 98 -5.42 -7.31 18.88
N ARG A 99 -6.13 -7.68 17.81
CA ARG A 99 -6.54 -6.77 16.73
C ARG A 99 -8.05 -6.82 16.51
N SER A 100 -8.56 -5.74 15.94
CA SER A 100 -9.95 -5.61 15.53
C SER A 100 -10.00 -5.04 14.13
N PHE A 101 -10.85 -5.62 13.29
CA PHE A 101 -11.14 -5.10 11.96
C PHE A 101 -11.66 -3.66 12.02
N GLY A 102 -10.95 -2.75 11.35
CA GLY A 102 -11.34 -1.34 11.21
C GLY A 102 -11.85 -1.03 9.80
N PHE A 103 -13.14 -0.72 9.65
CA PHE A 103 -13.65 -0.26 8.35
C PHE A 103 -13.01 1.07 7.92
N GLU A 104 -12.69 1.94 8.88
CA GLU A 104 -11.99 3.19 8.65
C GLU A 104 -10.56 2.95 8.12
N ASP A 105 -9.82 2.02 8.73
CA ASP A 105 -8.47 1.64 8.28
C ASP A 105 -8.50 1.00 6.89
N LEU A 106 -9.47 0.11 6.61
CA LEU A 106 -9.68 -0.45 5.28
C LEU A 106 -9.93 0.63 4.23
N SER A 107 -10.84 1.57 4.52
CA SER A 107 -11.18 2.65 3.60
C SER A 107 -10.00 3.57 3.33
N THR A 108 -9.21 3.86 4.38
CA THR A 108 -8.00 4.68 4.30
C THR A 108 -6.94 4.02 3.42
N ASN A 109 -6.76 2.71 3.57
CA ASN A 109 -5.87 1.93 2.71
C ASN A 109 -6.33 1.94 1.24
N TRP A 110 -7.63 1.79 0.98
CA TRP A 110 -8.18 1.83 -0.36
C TRP A 110 -7.96 3.18 -1.03
N ILE A 111 -8.25 4.28 -0.32
CA ILE A 111 -8.03 5.65 -0.80
C ILE A 111 -6.54 5.85 -1.12
N GLY A 112 -5.65 5.42 -0.22
CA GLY A 112 -4.20 5.48 -0.43
C GLY A 112 -3.77 4.78 -1.72
N ILE A 113 -4.12 3.50 -1.89
CA ILE A 113 -3.76 2.71 -3.08
C ILE A 113 -4.30 3.35 -4.37
N ILE A 114 -5.58 3.74 -4.37
CA ILE A 114 -6.23 4.33 -5.55
C ILE A 114 -5.52 5.64 -5.93
N LEU A 115 -5.30 6.52 -4.95
CA LEU A 115 -4.66 7.81 -5.19
C LEU A 115 -3.22 7.64 -5.68
N GLY A 116 -2.43 6.80 -5.00
CA GLY A 116 -1.06 6.49 -5.40
C GLY A 116 -0.98 5.94 -6.82
N TYR A 117 -1.84 5.00 -7.16
CA TYR A 117 -1.93 4.40 -8.50
C TYR A 117 -2.25 5.43 -9.58
N PHE A 118 -3.29 6.24 -9.39
CA PHE A 118 -3.68 7.26 -10.37
C PHE A 118 -2.67 8.39 -10.48
N CYS A 119 -2.06 8.83 -9.38
CA CYS A 119 -0.98 9.82 -9.40
C CYS A 119 0.22 9.33 -10.22
N ALA A 120 0.68 8.10 -9.98
CA ALA A 120 1.79 7.52 -10.74
C ALA A 120 1.43 7.36 -12.23
N LYS A 121 0.20 6.95 -12.54
CA LYS A 121 -0.30 6.88 -13.91
C LYS A 121 -0.29 8.25 -14.60
N PHE A 122 -0.76 9.29 -13.90
CA PHE A 122 -0.77 10.65 -14.40
C PHE A 122 0.66 11.11 -14.74
N ILE A 123 1.61 10.95 -13.81
CA ILE A 123 3.02 11.28 -14.06
C ILE A 123 3.58 10.55 -15.28
N LYS A 124 3.28 9.26 -15.42
CA LYS A 124 3.75 8.45 -16.55
C LYS A 124 3.14 8.87 -17.89
N LEU A 125 1.92 9.40 -17.87
CA LEU A 125 1.26 9.95 -19.06
C LEU A 125 2.01 11.19 -19.57
N PHE A 126 2.38 12.11 -18.66
CA PHE A 126 3.12 13.33 -19.02
C PHE A 126 4.59 13.06 -19.36
N ALA A 127 5.23 12.08 -18.70
CA ALA A 127 6.64 11.76 -18.96
C ALA A 127 6.89 11.04 -20.29
N ASN A 128 5.85 10.45 -20.90
CA ASN A 128 5.91 9.79 -22.20
C ASN A 128 5.53 10.71 -23.38
N HIS A 129 5.25 12.00 -23.10
CA HIS A 129 4.88 13.01 -24.08
C HIS A 129 6.02 14.01 -24.29
#